data_AF-A0A7R9TRA8-F1
#
_entry.id   AF-A0A7R9TRA8-F1
#
_cell.length_a   1.000
_cell.length_b   1.000
_cell.length_c   1.000
_cell.angle_alpha   90.00
_cell.angle_beta   90.00
_cell.angle_gamma   90.00
#
_symmetry.space_group_name_H-M   'P 1'
#
loop_
_entity.id
_entity.type
_entity.pdbx_description
1 polymer ?
#
loop_
_entity_poly.entity_id
_entity_poly.type
_entity_poly.pdbx_seq_one_letter_code
_entity_poly.pdbx_strand_id
1 'polypeptide(L)'
;RAVREEAARVCGAPPASQRLLCRGREVGEHDVLDAGAPGGDVGDVYVTVVLRARGGKGGFGSLLRASGRKSEVSNKDSCRDLSGRRLRHVNAHRTLGEWERGREAREAREAAERAAQ
;
A
#
# COMPACT_ATOMS: atom_id res chain seq x y z
N ARG A 1 -4.60 1.57 -38.80
CA ARG A 1 -4.63 3.01 -39.17
C ARG A 1 -5.99 3.70 -38.94
N ALA A 2 -7.08 3.30 -39.61
CA ALA A 2 -8.39 3.98 -39.52
C ALA A 2 -8.94 4.16 -38.09
N VAL A 3 -8.81 3.15 -37.22
CA VAL A 3 -9.30 3.21 -35.83
C VAL A 3 -8.57 4.28 -34.99
N ARG A 4 -7.28 4.54 -35.23
CA ARG A 4 -6.51 5.58 -34.52
C ARG A 4 -6.88 6.98 -34.99
N GLU A 5 -7.15 7.14 -36.28
CA GLU A 5 -7.63 8.41 -36.85
C GLU A 5 -9.05 8.73 -36.35
N GLU A 6 -9.93 7.73 -36.31
CA GLU A 6 -11.28 7.88 -35.76
C GLU A 6 -11.26 8.15 -34.26
N ALA A 7 -10.43 7.44 -33.50
CA ALA A 7 -10.21 7.73 -32.09
C ALA A 7 -9.73 9.17 -31.89
N ALA A 8 -8.81 9.68 -32.72
CA ALA A 8 -8.37 11.08 -32.67
C ALA A 8 -9.50 12.09 -32.91
N ARG A 9 -10.38 11.80 -33.87
CA ARG A 9 -11.57 12.63 -34.14
C ARG A 9 -12.51 12.67 -32.93
N VAL A 10 -12.77 11.53 -32.30
CA VAL A 10 -13.71 11.41 -31.17
C VAL A 10 -13.12 11.99 -29.88
N CYS A 11 -11.85 11.72 -29.58
CA CYS A 11 -11.22 12.12 -28.32
C CYS A 11 -10.54 13.49 -28.35
N GLY A 12 -10.41 14.12 -29.54
CA GLY A 12 -9.76 15.42 -29.71
C GLY A 12 -8.26 15.43 -29.40
N ALA A 13 -7.62 14.27 -29.32
CA ALA A 13 -6.18 14.13 -29.04
C ALA A 13 -5.44 13.57 -30.26
N PRO A 14 -4.17 13.94 -30.52
CA PRO A 14 -3.42 13.39 -31.64
C PRO A 14 -3.12 11.90 -31.45
N PRO A 15 -3.03 11.07 -32.52
CA PRO A 15 -2.73 9.64 -32.41
C PRO A 15 -1.47 9.32 -31.61
N ALA A 16 -0.47 10.21 -31.62
CA ALA A 16 0.78 10.08 -30.88
C ALA A 16 0.60 10.11 -29.34
N SER A 17 -0.48 10.70 -28.83
CA SER A 17 -0.79 10.71 -27.39
C SER A 17 -1.79 9.63 -26.98
N GLN A 18 -2.18 8.74 -27.90
CA GLN A 18 -3.18 7.69 -27.67
C GLN A 18 -2.54 6.30 -27.62
N ARG A 19 -3.00 5.49 -26.67
CA ARG A 19 -2.83 4.03 -26.70
C ARG A 19 -4.19 3.38 -26.88
N LEU A 20 -4.29 2.45 -27.81
CA LEU A 20 -5.50 1.69 -28.07
C LEU A 20 -5.35 0.29 -27.49
N LEU A 21 -6.35 -0.14 -26.72
CA LEU A 21 -6.41 -1.48 -26.14
C LEU A 21 -7.64 -2.20 -26.67
N CYS A 22 -7.46 -3.43 -27.15
CA CYS A 22 -8.55 -4.31 -27.55
C CYS A 22 -8.31 -5.67 -26.89
N ARG A 23 -9.32 -6.21 -26.19
CA ARG A 23 -9.22 -7.49 -25.45
C ARG A 23 -7.98 -7.59 -24.54
N GLY A 24 -7.59 -6.48 -23.90
CA GLY A 24 -6.42 -6.40 -23.01
C GLY A 24 -5.06 -6.31 -23.70
N ARG A 25 -5.00 -6.38 -25.03
CA ARG A 25 -3.77 -6.22 -25.83
C ARG A 25 -3.69 -4.82 -26.44
N GLU A 26 -2.48 -4.27 -26.51
CA GLU A 26 -2.23 -3.03 -27.23
C GLU A 26 -2.30 -3.25 -28.75
N VAL A 27 -3.09 -2.41 -29.42
CA VAL A 27 -3.34 -2.50 -30.86
C VAL A 27 -2.22 -1.79 -31.60
N GLY A 28 -1.43 -2.54 -32.37
CA GLY A 28 -0.41 -2.02 -33.27
C GLY A 28 -0.97 -1.21 -34.44
N GLU A 29 -0.09 -0.59 -35.23
CA GLU A 29 -0.51 0.22 -36.39
C GLU A 29 -1.18 -0.61 -37.50
N HIS A 30 -0.71 -1.86 -37.63
CA HIS A 30 -1.13 -2.84 -38.64
C HIS A 30 -1.96 -3.99 -38.06
N ASP A 31 -2.35 -3.92 -36.78
CA ASP A 31 -3.19 -4.95 -36.18
C ASP A 31 -4.60 -4.88 -36.80
N VAL A 32 -5.07 -6.03 -37.28
CA VAL A 32 -6.45 -6.20 -37.75
C VAL A 32 -7.30 -6.57 -36.54
N LEU A 33 -8.35 -5.79 -36.29
CA LEU A 33 -9.27 -6.02 -35.19
C LEU A 33 -10.50 -6.75 -35.73
N ASP A 34 -10.48 -8.07 -35.64
CA ASP A 34 -11.61 -8.87 -36.06
C ASP A 34 -12.67 -8.95 -34.95
N ALA A 35 -13.92 -8.73 -35.35
CA ALA A 35 -15.13 -8.99 -34.56
C ALA A 35 -15.23 -10.44 -34.10
N GLY A 36 -14.57 -11.36 -34.81
CA GLY A 36 -14.60 -12.79 -34.52
C GLY A 36 -13.92 -13.14 -33.20
N ALA A 37 -14.65 -13.77 -32.29
CA ALA A 37 -14.07 -14.78 -31.42
C ALA A 37 -13.87 -16.08 -32.23
N PRO A 38 -12.88 -16.94 -31.90
CA PRO A 38 -12.84 -18.29 -32.45
C PRO A 38 -14.09 -19.04 -31.97
N GLY A 39 -15.13 -19.10 -32.81
CA GLY A 39 -16.44 -19.63 -32.41
C GLY A 39 -17.68 -18.92 -32.96
N GLY A 40 -17.52 -17.88 -33.79
CA GLY A 40 -18.58 -17.41 -34.69
C GLY A 40 -19.76 -16.71 -34.01
N ASP A 41 -19.60 -15.40 -33.77
CA ASP A 41 -20.68 -14.42 -33.77
C ASP A 41 -20.08 -13.11 -34.28
N VAL A 42 -20.72 -12.45 -35.25
CA VAL A 42 -20.29 -11.13 -35.75
C VAL A 42 -20.68 -10.08 -34.70
N GLY A 43 -19.84 -9.89 -33.70
CA GLY A 43 -20.06 -8.96 -32.60
C GLY A 43 -19.37 -7.60 -32.78
N ASP A 44 -19.78 -6.61 -32.00
CA ASP A 44 -19.11 -5.32 -31.95
C ASP A 44 -17.68 -5.46 -31.39
N VAL A 45 -16.74 -4.71 -31.98
CA VAL A 45 -15.36 -4.60 -31.47
C VAL A 45 -15.27 -3.38 -30.56
N TYR A 46 -15.06 -3.64 -29.28
CA TYR A 46 -14.80 -2.58 -28.31
C TYR A 46 -13.30 -2.28 -28.21
N VAL A 47 -12.96 -1.00 -28.35
CA VAL A 47 -11.58 -0.49 -28.21
C VAL A 47 -11.54 0.56 -27.11
N THR A 48 -10.65 0.36 -26.14
CA THR A 48 -10.40 1.33 -25.07
C THR A 48 -9.31 2.29 -25.49
N VAL A 49 -9.62 3.59 -25.51
CA VAL A 49 -8.66 4.66 -25.80
C VAL A 49 -8.08 5.19 -24.48
N VAL A 50 -6.76 5.08 -24.32
CA VAL A 50 -6.04 5.61 -23.16
C VAL A 50 -5.18 6.80 -23.60
N LEU A 51 -5.52 7.97 -23.08
CA LEU A 51 -4.79 9.21 -23.37
C LEU A 51 -3.59 9.37 -22.45
N ARG A 52 -2.43 9.69 -23.04
CA ARG A 52 -1.26 10.18 -22.33
C ARG A 52 -1.44 11.68 -22.09
N ALA A 53 -2.19 12.03 -21.05
CA ALA A 53 -2.28 13.43 -20.62
C ALA A 53 -0.86 13.96 -20.32
N ARG A 54 -0.55 15.19 -20.76
CA ARG A 54 0.66 15.93 -20.36
C ARG A 54 0.51 16.40 -18.91
N GLY A 55 0.55 15.45 -17.99
CA GLY A 55 0.43 15.69 -16.56
C GLY A 55 1.19 14.61 -15.81
N GLY A 56 2.17 15.02 -15.02
CA GLY A 56 2.81 14.13 -14.06
C GLY A 56 1.75 13.65 -13.07
N LYS A 57 1.55 12.33 -12.97
CA LYS A 57 0.66 11.67 -12.00
C LYS A 57 1.21 11.79 -10.56
N GLY A 58 1.84 12.91 -10.23
CA GLY A 58 2.86 13.03 -9.19
C GLY A 58 2.40 13.61 -7.85
N GLY A 59 1.10 13.89 -7.69
CA GLY A 59 0.55 14.37 -6.43
C GLY A 59 0.34 13.22 -5.44
N PHE A 60 -0.36 12.17 -5.85
CA PHE A 60 -0.76 11.07 -4.95
C PHE A 60 0.44 10.33 -4.33
N GLY A 61 1.44 9.97 -5.14
CA GLY A 61 2.68 9.35 -4.62
C GLY A 61 3.49 10.27 -3.70
N SER A 62 3.47 11.57 -3.94
CA SER A 62 4.09 12.57 -3.05
C SER A 62 3.30 12.74 -1.76
N LEU A 63 1.96 12.71 -1.84
CA LEU A 63 1.06 12.72 -0.68
C LEU A 63 1.26 11.46 0.17
N LEU A 64 1.39 10.28 -0.44
CA LEU A 64 1.70 9.02 0.27
C LEU A 64 3.07 9.09 0.97
N ARG A 65 4.09 9.65 0.30
CA ARG A 65 5.40 9.88 0.91
C ARG A 65 5.34 10.89 2.06
N ALA A 66 4.55 11.96 1.91
CA ALA A 66 4.37 12.98 2.94
C ALA A 66 3.55 12.49 4.14
N SER A 67 2.52 11.69 3.88
CA SER A 67 1.66 11.09 4.90
C SER A 67 2.30 9.88 5.58
N GLY A 68 3.39 9.34 5.03
CA GLY A 68 4.20 8.28 5.62
C GLY A 68 5.04 8.70 6.84
N ARG A 69 4.71 9.81 7.51
CA ARG A 69 5.29 10.13 8.82
C ARG A 69 4.66 9.24 9.89
N LYS A 70 5.38 8.15 10.15
CA LYS A 70 5.34 7.23 11.30
C LYS A 70 4.44 7.71 12.45
N SER A 71 3.26 7.11 12.59
CA SER A 71 2.75 6.87 13.94
C SER A 71 3.73 5.89 14.58
N GLU A 72 4.59 6.38 15.48
CA GLU A 72 5.35 5.47 16.33
C GLU A 72 4.31 4.71 17.17
N VAL A 73 4.05 3.47 16.78
CA VAL A 73 3.16 2.59 17.52
C VAL A 73 3.78 2.43 18.91
N SER A 74 3.15 3.03 19.92
CA SER A 74 3.62 3.02 21.30
C SER A 74 3.72 1.59 21.85
N ASN A 75 2.92 0.69 21.30
CA ASN A 75 2.90 -0.71 21.68
C ASN A 75 3.76 -1.58 20.75
N LYS A 76 5.03 -1.78 21.15
CA LYS A 76 5.99 -2.69 20.49
C LYS A 76 5.90 -4.13 21.02
N ASP A 77 4.93 -4.44 21.86
CA ASP A 77 4.86 -5.67 22.65
C ASP A 77 4.57 -6.93 21.81
N SER A 78 3.97 -6.72 20.63
CA SER A 78 3.69 -7.75 19.62
C SER A 78 4.92 -8.20 18.84
N CYS A 79 6.03 -7.45 18.88
CA CYS A 79 7.26 -7.80 18.17
C CYS A 79 7.96 -9.00 18.82
N ARG A 80 8.83 -9.67 18.04
CA ARG A 80 9.67 -10.78 18.51
C ARG A 80 11.13 -10.37 18.65
N ASP A 81 11.86 -11.01 19.56
CA ASP A 81 13.32 -10.91 19.67
C ASP A 81 14.02 -11.83 18.64
N LEU A 82 15.35 -11.75 18.54
CA LEU A 82 16.16 -12.60 17.65
C LEU A 82 16.10 -14.10 18.01
N SER A 83 15.60 -14.44 19.20
CA SER A 83 15.35 -15.81 19.64
C SER A 83 13.91 -16.28 19.36
N GLY A 84 13.06 -15.41 18.79
CA GLY A 84 11.68 -15.71 18.43
C GLY A 84 10.65 -15.52 19.55
N ARG A 85 11.05 -15.08 20.74
CA ARG A 85 10.13 -14.79 21.86
C ARG A 85 9.46 -13.44 21.67
N ARG A 86 8.20 -13.30 22.06
CA ARG A 86 7.49 -12.01 22.01
C ARG A 86 8.04 -11.05 23.09
N LEU A 87 8.19 -9.77 22.76
CA LEU A 87 8.68 -8.74 23.69
C LEU A 87 7.79 -8.61 24.94
N ARG A 88 6.50 -8.90 24.83
CA ARG A 88 5.58 -9.03 25.97
C ARG A 88 6.11 -9.89 27.10
N HIS A 89 6.61 -11.07 26.77
CA HIS A 89 7.03 -12.03 27.78
C HIS A 89 8.37 -11.60 28.37
N VAL A 90 9.25 -11.02 27.55
CA VAL A 90 10.56 -10.50 27.99
C VAL A 90 10.39 -9.32 28.95
N ASN A 91 9.52 -8.36 28.59
CA ASN A 91 9.22 -7.21 29.42
C ASN A 91 8.55 -7.64 30.73
N ALA A 92 7.56 -8.53 30.68
CA ALA A 92 6.90 -9.03 31.89
C ALA A 92 7.90 -9.70 32.85
N HIS A 93 8.80 -10.54 32.35
CA HIS A 93 9.84 -11.18 33.17
C HIS A 93 10.80 -10.14 33.77
N ARG A 94 11.18 -9.11 33.01
CA ARG A 94 12.02 -8.02 33.50
C ARG A 94 11.33 -7.24 34.62
N THR A 95 10.07 -6.86 34.42
CA THR A 95 9.27 -6.12 35.41
C THR A 95 9.10 -6.93 36.70
N LEU A 96 8.83 -8.24 36.60
CA LEU A 96 8.76 -9.11 37.77
C LEU A 96 10.08 -9.16 38.53
N GLY A 97 11.21 -9.34 37.84
CA GLY A 97 12.52 -9.35 38.49
C GLY A 97 12.90 -8.01 39.12
N GLU A 98 12.53 -6.88 38.50
CA GLU A 98 12.70 -5.55 39.10
C GLU A 98 11.81 -5.37 40.34
N TRP A 99 10.57 -5.86 40.27
CA TRP A 99 9.66 -5.85 41.41
C TRP A 99 10.24 -6.67 42.57
N GLU A 100 10.73 -7.87 42.34
CA GLU A 100 11.36 -8.71 43.40
C GLU A 100 12.58 -8.04 44.01
N ARG A 101 13.50 -7.47 43.21
CA ARG A 101 14.67 -6.75 43.73
C ARG A 101 14.31 -5.54 44.59
N GLY A 102 13.21 -4.86 44.27
CA GLY A 102 12.74 -3.72 45.04
C GLY A 102 11.98 -4.08 46.31
N ARG A 103 11.79 -5.37 46.64
CA ARG A 103 10.95 -5.82 47.76
C ARG A 103 11.45 -5.31 49.11
N GLU A 104 12.74 -5.48 49.39
CA GLU A 104 13.35 -5.07 50.66
C GLU A 104 13.24 -3.55 50.87
N ALA A 105 13.47 -2.76 49.82
CA ALA A 105 13.32 -1.31 49.86
C ALA A 105 11.85 -0.89 50.11
N ARG A 106 10.87 -1.63 49.55
CA ARG A 106 9.45 -1.39 49.80
C ARG A 106 9.06 -1.75 51.22
N GLU A 107 9.49 -2.90 51.72
CA GLU A 107 9.25 -3.35 53.10
C GLU A 107 9.87 -2.38 54.12
N ALA A 108 11.09 -1.91 53.87
CA ALA A 108 11.75 -0.91 54.70
C ALA A 108 11.03 0.45 54.70
N ARG A 109 10.55 0.90 53.52
CA ARG A 109 9.78 2.15 53.39
C ARG A 109 8.44 2.07 54.13
N GLU A 110 7.73 0.95 54.02
CA GLU A 110 6.49 0.72 54.76
C GLU A 110 6.71 0.61 56.27
N ALA A 111 7.79 -0.04 56.71
CA ALA A 111 8.14 -0.10 58.13
C ALA A 111 8.47 1.29 58.70
N ALA A 112 9.19 2.12 57.94
CA ALA A 112 9.47 3.50 58.33
C ALA A 112 8.20 4.36 58.39
N GLU A 113 7.29 4.23 57.44
CA GLU A 113 5.98 4.92 57.47
C GLU A 113 5.12 4.48 58.66
N ARG A 114 5.11 3.17 58.99
CA ARG A 114 4.40 2.64 60.18
C ARG A 114 5.01 3.08 61.50
N ALA A 115 6.32 3.29 61.56
CA ALA A 115 7.01 3.78 62.77
C ALA A 115 6.86 5.30 62.97
N ALA A 116 6.48 6.03 61.93
CA ALA A 116 6.26 7.48 61.96
C ALA A 116 4.81 7.88 62.23
N GLN A 117 3.88 6.91 62.22
CA GLN A 117 2.47 7.06 62.63
C GLN A 117 2.30 6.75 64.11
#